data_AF-A0AAU6BDM4-F1
#
_entry.id   AF-A0AAU6BDM4-F1
#
_cell.length_a   1.000
_cell.length_b   1.000
_cell.length_c   1.000
_cell.angle_alpha   90.00
_cell.angle_beta   90.00
_cell.angle_gamma   90.00
#
_symmetry.space_group_name_H-M   'P 1'
#
loop_
_entity.id
_entity.type
_entity.pdbx_description
1 polymer ?
#
loop_
_entity_poly.entity_id
_entity_poly.type
_entity_poly.pdbx_seq_one_letter_code
_entity_poly.pdbx_strand_id
1 'polypeptide(L)' 'MIGRETELATDPHARQDYQLALSQGDIPPLPVWAGEVVDLIDDLPSAADLVTDLAAQAEAALARAGKG' A
#
# COMPACT_ATOMS: atom_id res chain seq x y z
N MET A 1 11.03 14.85 11.45
CA MET A 1 9.62 15.23 11.66
C MET A 1 9.10 14.31 12.74
N ILE A 2 8.81 14.83 13.94
CA ILE A 2 8.35 14.01 15.07
C ILE A 2 6.82 14.01 14.99
N GLY A 3 6.20 12.83 15.01
CA GLY A 3 4.75 12.67 14.85
C GLY A 3 3.97 13.24 16.04
N ARG A 4 2.68 13.50 15.83
CA ARG A 4 1.73 13.93 16.88
C ARG A 4 1.14 12.75 17.65
N GLU A 5 1.83 11.60 17.69
CA GLU A 5 1.24 10.36 18.19
C GLU A 5 0.81 10.48 19.65
N THR A 6 1.61 11.14 20.50
CA THR A 6 1.29 11.35 21.92
C THR A 6 0.05 12.23 22.13
N GLU A 7 -0.11 13.25 21.30
CA GLU A 7 -1.25 14.16 21.36
C GLU A 7 -2.53 13.44 20.91
N LEU A 8 -2.46 12.74 19.78
CA LEU A 8 -3.57 11.95 19.22
C LEU A 8 -3.96 10.77 20.10
N ALA A 9 -3.00 10.13 20.78
CA ALA A 9 -3.28 9.02 21.70
C ALA A 9 -4.18 9.43 22.87
N THR A 10 -4.18 10.70 23.24
CA THR A 10 -5.00 11.24 24.33
C THR A 10 -6.25 11.99 23.88
N ASP A 11 -6.44 12.18 22.57
CA ASP A 11 -7.56 12.95 22.03
C ASP A 11 -8.87 12.13 22.05
N PRO A 12 -9.87 12.52 22.86
CA PRO A 12 -11.16 11.83 22.91
C PRO A 12 -11.92 11.90 21.59
N HIS A 13 -11.70 12.95 20.78
CA HIS A 13 -12.36 13.14 19.49
C HIS A 13 -11.79 12.20 18.43
N ALA A 14 -10.47 11.95 18.44
CA ALA A 14 -9.83 11.05 17.47
C ALA A 14 -10.46 9.64 17.47
N ARG A 15 -10.85 9.13 18.65
CA ARG A 15 -11.55 7.83 18.75
C ARG A 15 -12.98 7.90 18.21
N GLN A 16 -13.70 9.00 18.45
CA GLN A 16 -15.06 9.20 17.95
C GLN A 16 -15.08 9.35 16.43
N ASP A 17 -14.16 10.14 15.88
CA ASP A 17 -14.02 10.36 14.44
C ASP A 17 -13.67 9.06 13.72
N TYR A 18 -12.75 8.25 14.28
CA TYR A 18 -12.45 6.92 13.77
C TYR A 18 -13.69 6.00 13.73
N GLN A 19 -14.48 5.98 14.82
CA GLN A 19 -15.71 5.18 14.87
C GLN A 19 -16.78 5.68 13.89
N LEU A 20 -16.88 7.00 13.72
CA LEU A 20 -17.80 7.61 12.76
C LEU A 20 -17.42 7.23 11.33
N ALA A 21 -16.14 7.38 10.96
CA ALA A 21 -15.62 7.02 9.64
C ALA A 21 -15.84 5.52 9.33
N LEU A 22 -15.66 4.64 10.32
CA LEU A 22 -16.02 3.23 10.21
C LEU A 22 -17.52 3.03 9.95
N SER A 23 -18.39 3.72 10.70
CA SER A 23 -19.84 3.56 10.59
C SER A 23 -20.41 4.10 9.27
N GLN A 24 -19.78 5.13 8.72
CA GLN A 24 -20.11 5.75 7.44
C GLN A 24 -19.52 4.97 6.25
N GLY A 25 -18.55 4.09 6.50
CA GLY A 25 -17.87 3.30 5.48
C GLY A 25 -16.74 4.06 4.77
N ASP A 26 -16.31 5.21 5.31
CA ASP A 26 -15.21 6.01 4.76
C ASP A 26 -13.87 5.26 4.85
N ILE A 27 -13.74 4.37 5.83
CA ILE A 27 -12.59 3.47 6.00
C ILE A 27 -13.06 2.03 6.26
N PRO A 28 -12.31 1.02 5.79
CA PRO A 28 -12.69 -0.37 5.99
C PRO A 28 -12.61 -0.79 7.47
N PRO A 29 -13.52 -1.68 7.93
CA PRO A 29 -13.56 -2.15 9.32
C PRO A 29 -12.39 -3.04 9.73
N LEU A 30 -11.71 -3.61 8.76
CA LEU A 30 -10.46 -4.33 8.98
C LEU A 30 -9.34 -3.60 8.24
N PRO A 31 -8.16 -3.43 8.86
CA PRO A 31 -7.03 -2.84 8.19
C PRO A 31 -6.66 -3.68 6.96
N VAL A 32 -6.53 -3.00 5.82
CA VAL A 32 -5.98 -3.59 4.60
C VAL A 32 -4.46 -3.46 4.69
N TRP A 33 -3.78 -4.60 4.81
CA TRP A 33 -2.33 -4.63 4.83
C TRP A 33 -1.80 -4.55 3.40
N ALA A 34 -1.12 -3.45 3.09
CA ALA A 34 -0.48 -3.23 1.80
C ALA A 34 0.93 -2.66 2.01
N GLY A 35 1.87 -3.05 1.16
CA GLY A 35 3.19 -2.42 1.10
C GLY A 35 3.12 -1.06 0.39
N GLU A 36 4.22 -0.31 0.47
CA GLU A 36 4.33 1.01 -0.18
C GLU A 36 4.07 0.95 -1.69
N VAL A 37 4.44 -0.17 -2.33
CA VAL A 37 4.32 -0.40 -3.79
C VAL A 37 2.87 -0.53 -4.31
N VAL A 38 1.87 -0.54 -3.43
CA VAL A 38 0.47 -0.84 -3.83
C VAL A 38 -0.10 0.19 -4.81
N ASP A 39 0.39 1.43 -4.77
CA ASP A 39 0.00 2.49 -5.69
C ASP A 39 0.52 2.31 -7.12
N LEU A 40 1.50 1.42 -7.32
CA LEU A 40 2.03 1.05 -8.63
C LEU A 40 1.29 -0.12 -9.30
N ILE A 41 0.33 -0.76 -8.61
CA ILE A 41 -0.45 -1.88 -9.16
C ILE A 41 -1.71 -1.33 -9.82
N ASP A 42 -1.76 -1.36 -11.16
CA ASP A 42 -2.86 -0.82 -11.97
C ASP A 42 -3.67 -1.88 -12.75
N ASP A 43 -3.30 -3.16 -12.62
CA ASP A 43 -3.93 -4.28 -13.30
C ASP A 43 -4.17 -5.49 -12.38
N LEU A 44 -4.80 -6.53 -12.94
CA LEU A 44 -5.09 -7.79 -12.24
C LEU A 44 -4.90 -9.00 -13.18
N PRO A 45 -3.65 -9.30 -13.59
CA PRO A 45 -3.34 -10.44 -14.44
C PRO A 45 -3.51 -11.78 -13.70
N SER A 46 -3.48 -12.88 -14.48
CA SER A 46 -3.33 -14.19 -13.86
C SER A 46 -1.96 -14.30 -13.18
N ALA A 47 -1.85 -15.15 -12.16
CA ALA A 47 -0.56 -15.35 -11.48
C ALA A 47 0.53 -15.88 -12.44
N ALA A 48 0.14 -16.68 -13.44
CA ALA A 48 1.07 -17.21 -14.43
C ALA A 48 1.61 -16.10 -15.34
N ASP A 49 0.74 -15.19 -15.79
CA ASP A 49 1.13 -14.07 -16.65
C ASP A 49 2.02 -13.09 -15.86
N LEU A 50 1.61 -12.73 -14.64
CA LEU A 50 2.38 -11.81 -13.78
C LEU A 50 3.81 -12.30 -13.54
N VAL A 51 3.98 -13.57 -13.16
CA VAL A 51 5.33 -14.12 -12.89
C VAL A 51 6.17 -14.17 -14.16
N THR A 52 5.55 -14.49 -15.30
CA THR A 52 6.21 -14.50 -16.60
C THR A 52 6.71 -13.10 -16.97
N ASP A 53 5.87 -12.09 -16.81
CA ASP A 53 6.20 -10.71 -17.11
C ASP A 53 7.29 -10.15 -16.18
N LEU A 54 7.19 -10.42 -14.88
CA LEU A 54 8.21 -10.02 -13.90
C LEU A 54 9.60 -10.60 -14.25
N ALA A 55 9.66 -11.87 -14.65
CA ALA A 55 10.92 -12.49 -15.05
C ALA A 55 11.52 -11.81 -16.29
N ALA A 56 10.73 -11.61 -17.34
CA ALA A 56 11.18 -10.94 -18.56
C ALA A 56 11.64 -9.50 -18.31
N GLN A 57 10.91 -8.74 -17.48
CA GLN A 57 11.27 -7.38 -17.11
C GLN A 57 12.56 -7.31 -16.30
N ALA A 58 12.76 -8.24 -15.36
CA ALA A 58 13.98 -8.34 -14.57
C ALA A 58 15.20 -8.65 -15.46
N GLU A 59 15.09 -9.60 -16.38
CA GLU A 59 16.15 -9.90 -17.35
C GLU A 59 16.53 -8.67 -18.19
N ALA A 60 15.52 -7.95 -18.69
CA ALA A 60 15.76 -6.74 -19.47
C ALA A 60 16.42 -5.64 -18.62
N ALA A 61 16.05 -5.48 -17.35
CA ALA A 61 16.66 -4.52 -16.44
C ALA A 61 18.13 -4.85 -16.15
N LEU A 62 18.43 -6.12 -15.87
CA LEU A 62 19.80 -6.59 -15.63
C LEU A 62 20.68 -6.41 -16.88
N ALA A 63 20.16 -6.76 -18.06
CA ALA A 63 20.88 -6.59 -19.32
C ALA A 63 21.16 -5.11 -19.64
N ARG A 64 20.31 -4.17 -19.21
CA ARG A 64 20.58 -2.73 -19.31
C ARG A 64 21.66 -2.28 -18.33
N ALA A 65 21.58 -2.72 -17.07
CA ALA A 65 22.53 -2.36 -16.03
C ALA A 65 23.95 -2.85 -16.34
N GLY A 66 24.10 -4.06 -16.91
CA GLY A 66 25.40 -4.63 -17.28
C GLY A 66 26.05 -4.03 -18.54
N LYS A 67 25.41 -3.06 -19.21
CA LYS A 67 25.97 -2.32 -20.37
C LYS A 67 26.53 -0.96 -19.98
N GLY A 68 26.45 -0.59 -18.69
CA GLY A 68 27.03 0.64 -18.13
C GLY A 68 28.44 0.45 -17.59
#